data_AF-A0A3N4ZVX3-F1
#
_entry.id   AF-A0A3N4ZVX3-F1
#
_cell.length_a   1.000
_cell.length_b   1.000
_cell.length_c   1.000
_cell.angle_alpha   90.00
_cell.angle_beta   90.00
_cell.angle_gamma   90.00
#
_symmetry.space_group_name_H-M   'P 1'
#
loop_
_entity.id
_entity.type
_entity.pdbx_description
1 polymer ?
#
loop_
_entity_poly.entity_id
_entity_poly.type
_entity_poly.pdbx_seq_one_letter_code
_entity_poly.pdbx_strand_id
1 'polypeptide(L)'
;MDREITVGEVIDRLSAFDRSAPARLAINPLFPLEHTIAGITATMDTQGRTVVYIAERGEQLGPVPPAVAVDLAWHEPTGAPPRRRRPATGTEGADQ
;
A
#
# COMPACT_ATOMS: atom_id res chain seq x y z
N MET A 1 -7.04 -18.16 8.52
CA MET A 1 -6.63 -16.75 8.39
C MET A 1 -5.17 -16.76 8.04
N ASP A 2 -4.85 -16.42 6.79
CA ASP A 2 -3.46 -16.32 6.39
C ASP A 2 -2.84 -15.09 7.05
N ARG A 3 -1.67 -15.28 7.67
CA ARG A 3 -0.92 -14.20 8.30
C ARG A 3 -0.29 -13.32 7.23
N GLU A 4 -0.41 -12.02 7.39
CA GLU A 4 0.25 -11.03 6.54
C GLU A 4 1.78 -11.15 6.65
N ILE A 5 2.47 -11.10 5.50
CA ILE A 5 3.94 -11.13 5.47
C ILE A 5 4.45 -9.84 6.11
N THR A 6 5.24 -10.00 7.17
CA THR A 6 5.83 -8.87 7.89
C THR A 6 7.04 -8.29 7.15
N VAL A 7 7.42 -7.05 7.46
CA VAL A 7 8.65 -6.43 6.96
C VAL A 7 9.89 -7.29 7.25
N GLY A 8 9.96 -7.88 8.46
CA GLY A 8 11.06 -8.79 8.83
C GLY A 8 11.13 -10.01 7.90
N GLU A 9 9.99 -10.65 7.62
CA GLU A 9 9.94 -11.79 6.70
C GLU A 9 10.26 -11.39 5.25
N VAL A 10 9.89 -10.18 4.82
CA VAL A 10 10.31 -9.65 3.51
C VAL A 10 11.83 -9.53 3.47
N ILE A 11 12.44 -8.92 4.50
CA ILE A 11 13.89 -8.74 4.57
C ILE A 11 14.61 -10.09 4.58
N ASP A 12 14.17 -11.04 5.41
CA ASP A 12 14.78 -12.37 5.52
C ASP A 12 14.73 -13.12 4.19
N ARG A 13 13.56 -13.10 3.51
CA ARG A 13 13.39 -13.77 2.22
C ARG A 13 14.19 -13.11 1.11
N LEU A 14 14.22 -11.78 1.04
CA LEU A 14 15.02 -11.06 0.03
C LEU A 14 16.52 -11.23 0.26
N SER A 15 16.96 -11.25 1.52
CA SER A 15 18.38 -11.41 1.88
C SER A 15 18.95 -12.76 1.52
N ALA A 16 18.10 -13.76 1.24
CA ALA A 16 18.50 -15.09 0.79
C ALA A 16 18.85 -15.14 -0.71
N PHE A 17 18.46 -14.14 -1.50
CA PHE A 17 18.80 -14.07 -2.93
C PHE A 17 20.11 -13.31 -3.18
N ASP A 18 20.64 -13.45 -4.39
CA ASP A 18 21.76 -12.61 -4.86
C ASP A 18 21.35 -11.13 -4.74
N ARG A 19 22.14 -10.35 -4.01
CA ARG A 19 21.88 -8.93 -3.74
C ARG A 19 21.96 -8.05 -4.99
N SER A 20 22.57 -8.56 -6.05
CA SER A 20 22.63 -7.90 -7.36
C SER A 20 21.47 -8.30 -8.27
N ALA A 21 20.67 -9.30 -7.89
CA ALA A 21 19.54 -9.73 -8.69
C ALA A 21 18.48 -8.62 -8.76
N PRO A 22 17.97 -8.29 -9.95
CA PRO A 22 16.87 -7.35 -10.08
C PRO A 22 15.62 -7.88 -9.36
N ALA A 23 14.96 -7.01 -8.61
CA ALA A 23 13.66 -7.25 -8.00
C ALA A 23 12.54 -6.65 -8.86
N ARG A 24 11.46 -7.39 -9.06
CA ARG A 24 10.27 -6.97 -9.83
C ARG A 24 8.99 -7.21 -9.03
N LEU A 25 8.02 -6.33 -9.22
CA LEU A 25 6.67 -6.50 -8.71
C LEU A 25 5.83 -7.30 -9.73
N ALA A 26 5.16 -8.35 -9.26
CA ALA A 26 4.13 -9.07 -10.00
C ALA A 26 2.76 -8.69 -9.41
N ILE A 27 2.22 -7.59 -9.93
CA ILE A 27 0.98 -6.94 -9.47
C ILE A 27 -0.07 -6.99 -10.58
N ASN A 28 -1.36 -7.09 -10.23
CA ASN A 28 -2.47 -7.01 -11.18
C ASN A 28 -3.49 -5.92 -10.76
N PRO A 29 -3.12 -4.64 -10.77
CA PRO A 29 -3.98 -3.59 -10.23
C PRO A 29 -5.00 -3.07 -11.25
N LEU A 30 -6.24 -2.89 -10.80
CA LEU A 30 -7.27 -2.13 -11.52
C LEU A 30 -7.38 -0.64 -11.06
N PHE A 31 -6.90 -0.29 -9.85
CA PHE A 31 -7.01 1.04 -9.19
C PHE A 31 -5.94 1.23 -8.09
N PRO A 32 -5.70 2.45 -7.53
CA PRO A 32 -4.69 2.69 -6.49
C PRO A 32 -5.16 2.17 -5.13
N LEU A 33 -4.94 0.88 -4.92
CA LEU A 33 -5.43 0.13 -3.78
C LEU A 33 -4.26 -0.45 -2.98
N GLU A 34 -4.51 -0.70 -1.70
CA GLU A 34 -3.58 -1.41 -0.84
C GLU A 34 -3.68 -2.92 -1.10
N HIS A 35 -2.54 -3.53 -1.40
CA HIS A 35 -2.38 -4.94 -1.72
C HIS A 35 -1.38 -5.57 -0.76
N THR A 36 -1.63 -6.82 -0.36
CA THR A 36 -0.69 -7.56 0.50
C THR A 36 0.29 -8.38 -0.33
N ILE A 37 1.49 -8.62 0.18
CA ILE A 37 2.46 -9.51 -0.47
C ILE A 37 2.03 -10.96 -0.22
N ALA A 38 1.83 -11.73 -1.28
CA ALA A 38 1.55 -13.17 -1.22
C ALA A 38 2.83 -14.00 -1.10
N GLY A 39 3.90 -13.58 -1.78
CA GLY A 39 5.09 -14.40 -1.91
C GLY A 39 6.27 -13.68 -2.55
N ILE A 40 7.45 -14.25 -2.35
CA ILE A 40 8.71 -13.79 -2.93
C ILE A 40 9.41 -15.03 -3.49
N THR A 41 9.72 -15.01 -4.79
CA THR A 41 10.31 -16.15 -5.50
C THR A 41 11.32 -15.67 -6.53
N ALA A 42 12.24 -16.55 -6.95
CA ALA A 42 13.21 -16.26 -7.99
C ALA A 42 13.02 -17.17 -9.20
N THR A 43 13.34 -16.65 -10.38
CA THR A 43 13.40 -17.40 -11.63
C THR A 43 14.48 -16.83 -12.55
N MET A 44 14.80 -17.51 -13.64
CA MET A 44 15.67 -16.99 -14.69
C MET A 44 14.87 -16.19 -15.72
N ASP A 45 15.38 -15.03 -16.14
CA ASP A 45 14.86 -14.30 -17.29
C ASP A 45 15.28 -14.94 -18.63
N THR A 46 14.83 -14.35 -19.74
CA THR A 46 15.14 -14.83 -21.10
C THR A 46 16.62 -14.75 -21.46
N GLN A 47 17.43 -14.03 -20.67
CA GLN A 47 18.88 -13.91 -20.82
C GLN A 47 19.63 -14.80 -19.81
N GLY A 48 18.92 -15.65 -19.05
CA GLY A 48 19.52 -16.55 -18.06
C GLY A 48 19.91 -15.87 -16.74
N ARG A 49 19.49 -14.62 -16.51
CA ARG A 49 19.79 -13.90 -15.27
C ARG A 49 18.73 -14.18 -14.22
N THR A 50 19.14 -14.38 -12.97
CA THR A 50 18.22 -14.52 -11.84
C THR A 50 17.46 -13.21 -11.63
N VAL A 51 16.15 -13.30 -11.50
CA VAL A 51 15.24 -12.19 -11.17
C VAL A 51 14.36 -12.60 -10.01
N VAL A 52 14.23 -11.73 -9.02
CA VAL A 52 13.35 -11.94 -7.87
C VAL A 52 12.01 -11.25 -8.12
N TYR A 53 10.92 -11.98 -7.95
CA TYR A 53 9.56 -11.47 -8.06
C TYR A 53 8.91 -11.41 -6.68
N ILE A 54 8.30 -10.25 -6.39
CA ILE A 54 7.43 -10.02 -5.24
C ILE A 54 6.00 -10.04 -5.77
N ALA A 55 5.22 -11.05 -5.38
CA ALA A 55 3.86 -11.27 -5.84
C ALA A 55 2.84 -10.66 -4.88
N GLU A 56 1.80 -10.03 -5.41
CA GLU A 56 0.64 -9.63 -4.61
C GLU A 56 -0.26 -10.83 -4.30
N ARG A 57 -0.94 -10.76 -3.17
CA ARG A 57 -2.17 -11.49 -2.89
C ARG A 57 -3.27 -10.60 -3.45
N GLY A 58 -3.98 -11.05 -4.48
CA GLY A 58 -5.00 -10.27 -5.21
C GLY A 58 -6.23 -9.85 -4.39
N GLU A 59 -6.10 -9.75 -3.08
CA GLU A 59 -7.07 -9.27 -2.13
C GLU A 59 -6.73 -7.80 -1.79
N GLN A 60 -7.72 -6.93 -1.96
CA GLN A 60 -7.63 -5.50 -1.71
C GLN A 60 -7.96 -5.20 -0.24
N LEU A 61 -7.07 -4.52 0.47
CA LEU A 61 -7.35 -4.08 1.85
C LEU A 61 -8.17 -2.79 1.91
N GLY A 62 -8.05 -1.92 0.91
CA GLY A 62 -8.69 -0.61 0.88
C GLY A 62 -7.96 0.37 -0.03
N PRO A 63 -8.31 1.67 0.00
CA PRO A 63 -7.52 2.70 -0.68
C PRO A 63 -6.15 2.85 -0.01
N VAL A 64 -5.12 3.15 -0.80
CA VAL A 64 -3.78 3.46 -0.27
C VAL A 64 -3.87 4.64 0.71
N PRO A 65 -3.23 4.57 1.89
CA PRO A 65 -3.20 5.69 2.83
C PRO A 65 -2.65 6.97 2.17
N PRO A 66 -3.24 8.16 2.41
CA PRO A 66 -2.85 9.39 1.71
C PRO A 66 -1.35 9.73 1.81
N ALA A 67 -0.72 9.45 2.96
CA ALA A 67 0.71 9.67 3.14
C ALA A 67 1.55 8.82 2.16
N VAL A 68 1.20 7.54 1.98
CA VAL A 68 1.89 6.63 1.04
C VAL A 68 1.67 7.08 -0.40
N ALA A 69 0.46 7.54 -0.75
CA ALA A 69 0.18 8.05 -2.08
C ALA A 69 0.97 9.34 -2.42
N VAL A 70 1.21 10.20 -1.42
CA VAL A 70 2.08 11.38 -1.58
C VAL A 70 3.55 10.98 -1.71
N ASP A 71 4.04 10.05 -0.89
CA ASP A 71 5.42 9.56 -0.96
C ASP A 71 5.74 8.89 -2.32
N LEU A 72 4.74 8.23 -2.92
CA LEU A 72 4.82 7.66 -4.27
C LEU A 72 4.55 8.69 -5.39
N ALA A 73 4.32 9.96 -5.04
CA ALA A 73 3.98 11.06 -5.95
C ALA A 73 2.72 10.82 -6.82
N TRP A 74 1.78 10.00 -6.34
CA TRP A 74 0.49 9.77 -7.00
C TRP A 74 -0.50 10.90 -6.75
N HIS A 75 -0.33 11.63 -5.64
CA HIS A 75 -1.13 12.80 -5.28
C HIS A 75 -0.26 13.92 -4.73
N GLU A 76 -0.71 15.16 -4.93
CA GLU A 76 -0.14 16.32 -4.26
C GLU A 76 -0.47 16.30 -2.76
N PRO A 77 0.39 16.88 -1.89
CA PRO A 77 0.09 17.08 -0.48
C PRO A 77 -1.20 17.88 -0.33
N THR A 78 -2.29 17.22 0.02
CA THR A 78 -3.59 17.84 0.19
C THR A 78 -3.88 17.98 1.68
N GLY A 79 -4.01 19.23 2.14
CA GLY A 79 -4.43 19.52 3.50
C GLY A 79 -5.84 18.98 3.75
N ALA A 80 -6.15 18.63 5.00
CA ALA A 80 -7.49 18.17 5.36
C ALA A 80 -8.54 19.21 4.94
N PRO A 81 -9.68 18.79 4.35
CA PRO A 81 -10.75 19.71 4.01
C PRO A 81 -11.17 20.52 5.24
N PRO A 82 -11.45 21.82 5.11
CA PRO A 82 -11.84 22.65 6.24
C PRO A 82 -13.09 22.05 6.90
N ARG A 83 -12.98 21.67 8.17
CA ARG A 83 -14.12 21.17 8.96
C ARG A 83 -15.11 22.31 9.13
N ARG A 84 -16.23 22.28 8.38
CA ARG A 84 -17.37 23.17 8.64
C ARG A 84 -17.88 22.89 10.05
N ARG A 85 -17.69 23.85 10.97
CA ARG A 85 -18.37 23.83 12.26
C ARG A 85 -19.86 23.95 11.99
N ARG A 86 -20.62 22.92 12.37
CA ARG A 86 -22.08 22.96 12.36
C ARG A 86 -22.49 24.01 13.41
N PRO A 87 -23.26 25.05 13.07
CA PRO A 87 -23.75 25.98 14.09
C PRO A 87 -24.55 25.17 15.12
N ALA A 88 -24.25 25.38 16.40
CA ALA A 88 -25.14 24.90 17.44
C ALA A 88 -26.48 25.59 17.25
N THR A 89 -27.54 24.82 17.06
CA THR A 89 -28.91 25.31 17.08
C THR A 89 -29.15 25.88 18.47
N GLY A 90 -28.99 27.20 18.62
CA GLY A 90 -29.33 27.91 19.84
C GLY A 90 -30.83 27.71 20.08
N THR A 91 -31.17 27.09 21.19
CA THR A 91 -32.53 27.12 21.73
C THR A 91 -32.74 28.53 22.27
N GLU A 92 -33.19 29.44 21.40
CA GLU A 92 -33.70 30.75 21.84
C GLU A 92 -35.01 30.56 22.60
N GLY A 93 -35.13 31.33 23.68
CA GLY A 93 -36.03 31.10 24.79
C GLY A 93 -37.51 31.07 24.43
N ALA A 94 -38.23 30.18 25.10
CA ALA A 94 -39.60 30.45 25.48
C ALA A 94 -39.54 31.19 26.83
N ASP A 95 -39.66 32.51 26.78
CA ASP A 95 -40.01 33.33 27.95
C ASP A 95 -41.46 33.78 27.78
N GLN A 96 -42.26 33.37 28.77
CA GLN A 96 -43.62 33.79 29.15
C GLN A 96 -44.82 33.34 28.31
#